data_AF-A0A7K7VW09-F1
#
_entry.id   AF-A0A7K7VW09-F1
#
_cell.length_a   1.000
_cell.length_b   1.000
_cell.length_c   1.000
_cell.angle_alpha   90.00
_cell.angle_beta   90.00
_cell.angle_gamma   90.00
#
_symmetry.space_group_name_H-M   'P 1'
#
loop_
_entity.id
_entity.type
_entity.pdbx_description
1 polymer ?
#
loop_
_entity_poly.entity_id
_entity_poly.type
_entity_poly.pdbx_seq_one_letter_code
_entity_poly.pdbx_strand_id
1 'polypeptide(L)'
;GVSPELLPVIMHEYLGDTDDAVELRDRFLDLLGDVAIVIPSIKTLNYHRESGAPTYFFEYQHRPTLYWDNKPDYVKADHGDEVNFVFGGPYLAGDIHLRDEVTEEEKNLSRTLMKYWANFARNGNPNGEGLVEWPSYNLNEEYLEINLKQKKASKLKEKKVDFWRKVIFEKKNSEKKENRKVNLEL
;
A
#
# COMPACT_ATOMS: atom_id res chain seq x y z
N GLY A 1 -15.93 -8.07 -11.10
CA GLY A 1 -15.22 -8.92 -10.13
C GLY A 1 -14.15 -9.74 -10.81
N VAL A 2 -13.37 -10.50 -10.03
CA VAL A 2 -12.47 -11.55 -10.52
C VAL A 2 -13.32 -12.69 -11.11
N SER A 3 -12.85 -13.31 -12.19
CA SER A 3 -13.56 -14.41 -12.85
C SER A 3 -13.59 -15.65 -11.95
N PRO A 4 -14.71 -16.39 -11.84
CA PRO A 4 -14.78 -17.61 -11.01
C PRO A 4 -13.70 -18.64 -11.35
N GLU A 5 -13.24 -18.72 -12.60
CA GLU A 5 -12.20 -19.66 -13.03
C GLU A 5 -10.80 -19.33 -12.48
N LEU A 6 -10.57 -18.07 -12.08
CA LEU A 6 -9.28 -17.62 -11.54
C LEU A 6 -9.21 -17.75 -10.02
N LEU A 7 -10.35 -17.98 -9.35
CA LEU A 7 -10.40 -18.09 -7.90
C LEU A 7 -9.51 -19.22 -7.36
N PRO A 8 -9.51 -20.46 -7.92
CA PRO A 8 -8.63 -21.52 -7.43
C PRO A 8 -7.14 -21.16 -7.54
N VAL A 9 -6.74 -20.49 -8.63
CA VAL A 9 -5.34 -20.08 -8.86
C VAL A 9 -4.92 -19.02 -7.83
N ILE A 10 -5.78 -18.04 -7.54
CA ILE A 10 -5.52 -17.01 -6.53
C ILE A 10 -5.47 -17.60 -5.13
N MET A 11 -6.40 -18.49 -4.79
CA MET A 11 -6.44 -19.14 -3.48
C MET A 11 -5.20 -20.00 -3.27
N HIS A 12 -4.77 -20.75 -4.28
CA HIS A 12 -3.53 -21.53 -4.22
C HIS A 12 -2.29 -20.65 -4.06
N GLU A 13 -2.18 -19.54 -4.81
CA GLU A 13 -1.02 -18.61 -4.73
C GLU A 13 -0.88 -17.94 -3.35
N TYR A 14 -1.99 -17.65 -2.68
CA TYR A 14 -1.95 -16.97 -1.38
C TYR A 14 -1.99 -17.94 -0.21
N LEU A 15 -2.93 -18.88 -0.19
CA LEU A 15 -3.18 -19.71 0.97
C LEU A 15 -2.31 -20.97 0.96
N GLY A 16 -1.99 -21.51 -0.21
CA GLY A 16 -1.26 -22.78 -0.37
C GLY A 16 -1.91 -23.92 0.42
N ASP A 17 -1.11 -24.94 0.74
CA ASP A 17 -1.53 -26.11 1.50
C ASP A 17 -1.02 -26.03 2.95
N THR A 18 -1.50 -25.04 3.73
CA THR A 18 -1.17 -24.93 5.16
C THR A 18 -2.36 -25.26 6.05
N ASP A 19 -2.10 -26.05 7.09
CA ASP A 19 -3.05 -26.35 8.17
C ASP A 19 -2.85 -25.44 9.39
N ASP A 20 -1.83 -24.58 9.39
CA ASP A 20 -1.60 -23.61 10.47
C ASP A 20 -2.58 -22.43 10.35
N ALA A 21 -3.49 -22.33 11.32
CA ALA A 21 -4.50 -21.27 11.34
C ALA A 21 -3.92 -19.84 11.40
N VAL A 22 -2.75 -19.66 12.03
CA VAL A 22 -2.08 -18.35 12.11
C VAL A 22 -1.51 -17.96 10.75
N GLU A 23 -0.85 -18.91 10.10
CA GLU A 23 -0.31 -18.71 8.75
C GLU A 23 -1.43 -18.47 7.73
N LEU A 24 -2.52 -19.24 7.82
CA LEU A 24 -3.69 -19.08 6.98
C LEU A 24 -4.32 -17.69 7.15
N ARG A 25 -4.46 -17.20 8.39
CA ARG A 25 -4.94 -15.84 8.68
C ARG A 25 -4.06 -14.80 7.99
N ASP A 26 -2.74 -14.87 8.19
CA ASP A 26 -1.82 -13.85 7.70
C ASP A 26 -1.78 -13.82 6.16
N ARG A 27 -1.74 -15.01 5.53
CA ARG A 27 -1.82 -15.17 4.07
C ARG A 27 -3.14 -14.64 3.49
N PHE A 28 -4.25 -14.87 4.19
CA PHE A 28 -5.56 -14.38 3.77
C PHE A 28 -5.66 -12.85 3.92
N LEU A 29 -5.11 -12.27 4.98
CA LEU A 29 -5.03 -10.81 5.15
C LEU A 29 -4.13 -10.18 4.08
N ASP A 30 -3.01 -10.81 3.72
CA ASP A 30 -2.16 -10.39 2.60
C ASP A 30 -2.93 -10.40 1.27
N LEU A 31 -3.73 -11.42 1.01
CA LEU A 31 -4.60 -11.48 -0.18
C LEU A 31 -5.56 -10.29 -0.24
N LEU A 32 -6.26 -10.04 0.86
CA LEU A 32 -7.23 -8.95 0.94
C LEU A 32 -6.55 -7.58 0.76
N GLY A 33 -5.43 -7.35 1.45
CA GLY A 33 -4.64 -6.12 1.34
C GLY A 33 -4.10 -5.90 -0.07
N ASP A 34 -3.59 -6.94 -0.71
CA ASP A 34 -3.03 -6.85 -2.05
C ASP A 34 -4.13 -6.51 -3.08
N VAL A 35 -5.29 -7.19 -3.02
CA VAL A 35 -6.41 -6.98 -3.95
C VAL A 35 -7.07 -5.62 -3.75
N ALA A 36 -7.29 -5.21 -2.49
CA ALA A 36 -8.01 -4.00 -2.18
C ALA A 36 -7.16 -2.74 -2.38
N ILE A 37 -5.87 -2.78 -2.02
CA ILE A 37 -5.01 -1.59 -1.92
C ILE A 37 -3.80 -1.68 -2.84
N VAL A 38 -2.94 -2.70 -2.68
CA VAL A 38 -1.59 -2.69 -3.29
C VAL A 38 -1.65 -2.73 -4.82
N ILE A 39 -2.35 -3.72 -5.39
CA ILE A 39 -2.38 -3.94 -6.84
C ILE A 39 -3.09 -2.80 -7.59
N PRO A 40 -4.25 -2.29 -7.14
CA PRO A 40 -4.85 -1.10 -7.74
C PRO A 40 -3.97 0.14 -7.63
N SER A 41 -3.27 0.33 -6.51
CA SER A 41 -2.35 1.47 -6.30
C SER A 41 -1.18 1.42 -7.28
N ILE A 42 -0.51 0.27 -7.40
CA ILE A 42 0.60 0.07 -8.36
C ILE A 42 0.14 0.27 -9.80
N LYS A 43 -1.04 -0.21 -10.16
CA LYS A 43 -1.62 0.04 -11.49
C LYS A 43 -1.85 1.54 -11.73
N THR A 44 -2.35 2.26 -10.74
CA THR A 44 -2.58 3.71 -10.82
C THR A 44 -1.26 4.48 -10.95
N LEU A 45 -0.24 4.10 -10.16
CA LEU A 45 1.10 4.68 -10.23
C LEU A 45 1.74 4.50 -11.60
N ASN A 46 1.61 3.31 -12.19
CA ASN A 46 2.10 3.04 -13.53
C ASN A 46 1.45 3.95 -14.58
N TYR A 47 0.13 4.10 -14.56
CA TYR A 47 -0.55 5.03 -15.48
C TYR A 47 -0.17 6.49 -15.25
N HIS A 48 -0.06 6.91 -14.00
CA HIS A 48 0.31 8.28 -13.67
C HIS A 48 1.74 8.59 -14.14
N ARG A 49 2.70 7.68 -13.89
CA ARG A 49 4.07 7.77 -14.41
C ARG A 49 4.09 7.82 -15.94
N GLU A 50 3.34 6.96 -16.62
CA GLU A 50 3.27 6.89 -18.09
C GLU A 50 2.71 8.17 -18.74
N SER A 51 1.93 8.96 -17.99
CA SER A 51 1.50 10.29 -18.44
C SER A 51 2.61 11.34 -18.48
N GLY A 52 3.79 11.03 -17.92
CA GLY A 52 4.92 11.97 -17.76
C GLY A 52 4.82 12.85 -16.52
N ALA A 53 3.76 12.71 -15.72
CA ALA A 53 3.60 13.46 -14.48
C ALA A 53 4.57 12.98 -13.37
N PRO A 54 5.14 13.90 -12.57
CA PRO A 54 5.89 13.54 -11.37
C PRO A 54 5.03 12.65 -10.47
N THR A 55 5.57 11.49 -10.10
CA THR A 55 4.83 10.46 -9.36
C THR A 55 5.67 10.06 -8.15
N TYR A 56 5.06 9.96 -6.98
CA TYR A 56 5.71 9.56 -5.73
C TYR A 56 4.86 8.47 -5.06
N PHE A 57 5.52 7.49 -4.45
CA PHE A 57 4.85 6.38 -3.79
C PHE A 57 5.49 6.09 -2.42
N PHE A 58 4.67 5.66 -1.46
CA PHE A 58 5.15 5.20 -0.16
C PHE A 58 4.39 3.98 0.34
N GLU A 59 5.02 3.24 1.25
CA GLU A 59 4.39 2.20 2.06
C GLU A 59 4.55 2.58 3.53
N TYR A 60 3.43 2.77 4.25
CA TYR A 60 3.44 3.02 5.69
C TYR A 60 3.47 1.70 6.46
N GLN A 61 4.39 1.59 7.41
CA GLN A 61 4.70 0.33 8.10
C GLN A 61 4.70 0.46 9.64
N HIS A 62 4.59 1.68 10.17
CA HIS A 62 4.61 1.90 11.61
C HIS A 62 3.29 1.48 12.26
N ARG A 63 3.36 0.82 13.41
CA ARG A 63 2.20 0.52 14.26
C ARG A 63 2.09 1.61 15.32
N PRO A 64 1.05 2.47 15.29
CA PRO A 64 0.92 3.57 16.24
C PRO A 64 0.67 3.07 17.67
N THR A 65 1.28 3.73 18.64
CA THR A 65 1.14 3.45 20.07
C THR A 65 -0.28 3.68 20.57
N LEU A 66 -0.97 4.64 19.95
CA LEU A 66 -2.39 4.94 20.09
C LEU A 66 -3.27 3.67 20.11
N TYR A 67 -2.91 2.65 19.32
CA TYR A 67 -3.74 1.47 19.13
C TYR A 67 -3.26 0.21 19.87
N TRP A 68 -2.24 0.28 20.73
CA TRP A 68 -1.67 -0.92 21.36
C TRP A 68 -2.69 -1.80 22.08
N ASP A 69 -3.61 -1.20 22.85
CA ASP A 69 -4.55 -1.97 23.70
C ASP A 69 -5.72 -2.58 22.92
N ASN A 70 -6.04 -2.04 21.76
CA ASN A 70 -7.26 -2.39 21.01
C ASN A 70 -6.96 -3.09 19.68
N LYS A 71 -5.70 -3.17 19.29
CA LYS A 71 -5.25 -3.78 18.03
C LYS A 71 -4.48 -5.06 18.35
N PRO A 72 -4.76 -6.20 17.72
CA PRO A 72 -3.97 -7.41 17.99
C PRO A 72 -2.49 -7.25 17.63
N ASP A 73 -1.57 -7.85 18.39
CA ASP A 73 -0.11 -7.62 18.26
C ASP A 73 0.47 -8.03 16.89
N TYR A 74 -0.15 -8.98 16.21
CA TYR A 74 0.28 -9.42 14.88
C TYR A 74 0.01 -8.39 13.78
N VAL A 75 -0.88 -7.41 14.03
CA VAL A 75 -1.19 -6.36 13.05
C VAL A 75 -0.12 -5.27 13.13
N LYS A 76 0.53 -4.94 12.01
CA LYS A 76 1.56 -3.88 11.98
C LYS A 76 0.90 -2.52 11.75
N ALA A 77 1.22 -1.85 10.64
CA ALA A 77 0.39 -0.78 10.11
C ALA A 77 -0.95 -1.36 9.64
N ASP A 78 -2.04 -0.65 9.92
CA ASP A 78 -3.39 -0.96 9.46
C ASP A 78 -3.98 0.26 8.73
N HIS A 79 -5.15 0.06 8.13
CA HIS A 79 -5.81 1.07 7.31
C HIS A 79 -6.08 2.36 8.08
N GLY A 80 -5.47 3.46 7.62
CA GLY A 80 -5.66 4.80 8.17
C GLY A 80 -4.73 5.17 9.32
N ASP A 81 -3.83 4.27 9.75
CA ASP A 81 -2.88 4.54 10.84
C ASP A 81 -2.01 5.78 10.56
N GLU A 82 -1.66 6.04 9.29
CA GLU A 82 -0.83 7.16 8.88
C GLU A 82 -1.54 8.52 9.02
N VAL A 83 -2.87 8.53 8.94
CA VAL A 83 -3.70 9.74 8.91
C VAL A 83 -3.43 10.60 10.14
N ASN A 84 -3.40 9.98 11.33
CA ASN A 84 -3.15 10.71 12.58
C ASN A 84 -1.80 11.44 12.56
N PHE A 85 -0.76 10.86 11.95
CA PHE A 85 0.54 11.49 11.88
C PHE A 85 0.61 12.59 10.81
N VAL A 86 -0.06 12.39 9.68
CA VAL A 86 -0.19 13.38 8.60
C VAL A 86 -0.87 14.65 9.11
N PHE A 87 -1.88 14.52 9.98
CA PHE A 87 -2.63 15.65 10.53
C PHE A 87 -2.09 16.19 11.86
N GLY A 88 -0.93 15.74 12.32
CA GLY A 88 -0.32 16.28 13.54
C GLY A 88 -0.98 15.82 14.83
N GLY A 89 -1.66 14.66 14.82
CA GLY A 89 -2.32 14.02 15.96
C GLY A 89 -1.52 14.06 17.27
N PRO A 90 -0.20 13.73 17.26
CA PRO A 90 0.67 13.85 18.45
C PRO A 90 0.74 15.22 19.13
N TYR A 91 0.27 16.28 18.48
CA TYR A 91 0.30 17.66 18.97
C TYR A 91 -1.09 18.22 19.30
N LEU A 92 -2.15 17.43 19.05
CA LEU A 92 -3.52 17.84 19.34
C LEU A 92 -3.80 17.75 20.85
N ALA A 93 -4.56 18.71 21.35
CA ALA A 93 -4.92 18.84 22.76
C ALA A 93 -6.42 19.14 22.92
N GLY A 94 -6.93 19.03 24.15
CA GLY A 94 -8.36 19.25 24.45
C GLY A 94 -9.24 18.12 23.92
N ASP A 95 -10.44 18.44 23.42
CA ASP A 95 -11.45 17.45 23.00
C ASP A 95 -11.06 16.62 21.76
N ILE A 96 -9.95 16.97 21.08
CA ILE A 96 -9.41 16.28 19.89
C ILE A 96 -8.19 15.42 20.27
N HIS A 97 -7.88 15.33 21.57
CA HIS A 97 -6.75 14.55 22.04
C HIS A 97 -7.00 13.05 21.86
N LEU A 98 -6.17 12.41 21.03
CA LEU A 98 -6.36 11.01 20.64
C LEU A 98 -5.88 10.03 21.73
N ARG A 99 -4.79 10.36 22.46
CA ARG A 99 -4.26 9.62 23.62
C ARG A 99 -3.07 10.34 24.28
N ASP A 100 -2.91 10.17 25.59
CA ASP A 100 -1.85 10.83 26.38
C ASP A 100 -0.43 10.30 26.09
N GLU A 101 -0.31 9.04 25.67
CA GLU A 101 0.97 8.34 25.54
C GLU A 101 1.42 8.27 24.07
N VAL A 102 2.05 9.34 23.59
CA VAL A 102 2.71 9.38 22.26
C VAL A 102 4.22 9.50 22.45
N THR A 103 4.99 8.63 21.80
CA THR A 103 6.46 8.59 21.93
C THR A 103 7.13 9.77 21.23
N GLU A 104 8.37 10.11 21.62
CA GLU A 104 9.13 11.18 20.94
C GLU A 104 9.48 10.80 19.50
N GLU A 105 9.70 9.51 19.23
CA GLU A 105 9.90 8.96 17.89
C GLU A 105 8.66 9.14 17.02
N GLU A 106 7.47 8.95 17.57
CA GLU A 106 6.19 9.19 16.88
C GLU A 106 5.90 10.66 16.64
N LYS A 107 6.21 11.53 17.61
CA LYS A 107 6.19 12.99 17.39
C LYS A 107 7.11 13.36 16.24
N ASN A 108 8.32 12.79 16.20
CA ASN A 108 9.25 13.00 15.11
C ASN A 108 8.71 12.46 13.78
N LEU A 109 8.12 11.26 13.76
CA LEU A 109 7.46 10.69 12.59
C LEU A 109 6.36 11.62 12.05
N SER A 110 5.51 12.18 12.92
CA SER A 110 4.47 13.14 12.51
C SER A 110 5.07 14.42 11.92
N ARG A 111 6.13 14.98 12.51
CA ARG A 111 6.85 16.14 11.92
C ARG A 111 7.40 15.82 10.54
N THR A 112 7.98 14.63 10.38
CA THR A 112 8.52 14.17 9.10
C THR A 112 7.42 14.04 8.04
N LEU A 113 6.29 13.40 8.38
CA LEU A 113 5.15 13.27 7.47
C LEU A 113 4.53 14.63 7.11
N MET A 114 4.26 15.49 8.10
CA MET A 114 3.77 16.83 7.82
C MET A 114 4.71 17.62 6.90
N LYS A 115 6.03 17.50 7.08
CA LYS A 115 7.01 18.14 6.19
C LYS A 115 6.92 17.61 4.76
N TYR A 116 6.91 16.29 4.55
CA TYR A 116 6.77 15.70 3.21
C TYR A 116 5.48 16.17 2.51
N TRP A 117 4.33 16.10 3.20
CA TRP A 117 3.04 16.49 2.64
C TRP A 117 2.98 18.00 2.36
N ALA A 118 3.48 18.83 3.27
CA ALA A 118 3.50 20.27 3.07
C ALA A 118 4.48 20.70 1.96
N ASN A 119 5.61 20.01 1.80
CA ASN A 119 6.51 20.23 0.67
C ASN A 119 5.81 19.89 -0.63
N PHE A 120 5.25 18.68 -0.74
CA PHE A 120 4.52 18.24 -1.92
C PHE A 120 3.39 19.21 -2.31
N ALA A 121 2.62 19.70 -1.33
CA ALA A 121 1.58 20.70 -1.56
C ALA A 121 2.12 22.04 -2.10
N ARG A 122 3.33 22.46 -1.70
CA ARG A 122 3.92 23.74 -2.14
C ARG A 122 4.55 23.66 -3.52
N ASN A 123 5.17 22.54 -3.88
CA ASN A 123 6.09 22.48 -5.02
C ASN A 123 5.94 21.21 -5.90
N GLY A 124 5.02 20.30 -5.58
CA GLY A 124 4.87 19.02 -6.28
C GLY A 124 6.00 18.01 -6.02
N ASN A 125 6.87 18.24 -5.03
CA ASN A 125 8.02 17.43 -4.66
C ASN A 125 8.11 17.31 -3.11
N PRO A 126 7.98 16.11 -2.53
CA PRO A 126 7.96 15.95 -1.07
C PRO A 126 9.31 16.28 -0.40
N ASN A 127 10.41 16.33 -1.15
CA ASN A 127 11.76 16.46 -0.60
C ASN A 127 12.07 17.85 0.00
N GLY A 128 13.01 17.87 0.96
CA GLY A 128 13.46 19.09 1.64
C GLY A 128 14.57 18.81 2.65
N GLU A 129 15.13 19.87 3.23
CA GLU A 129 16.23 19.77 4.19
C GLU A 129 15.86 18.93 5.43
N GLY A 130 16.77 18.04 5.83
CA GLY A 130 16.60 17.16 6.99
C GLY A 130 15.65 15.98 6.78
N LEU A 131 15.18 15.74 5.55
CA LEU A 131 14.37 14.58 5.19
C LEU A 131 15.21 13.52 4.47
N VAL A 132 14.86 12.26 4.68
CA VAL A 132 15.33 11.19 3.77
C VAL A 132 14.76 11.47 2.39
N GLU A 133 15.56 11.33 1.36
CA GLU A 133 15.08 11.57 0.00
C GLU A 133 13.98 10.55 -0.36
N TRP A 134 12.82 11.09 -0.74
CA TRP A 134 11.69 10.35 -1.30
C TRP A 134 11.85 10.30 -2.83
N PRO A 135 12.18 9.13 -3.39
CA PRO A 135 12.46 9.00 -4.82
C PRO A 135 11.18 9.18 -5.65
N SER A 136 11.34 9.73 -6.85
CA SER A 136 10.26 9.71 -7.84
C SER A 136 10.01 8.27 -8.29
N TYR A 137 8.76 7.85 -8.32
CA TYR A 137 8.31 6.57 -8.85
C TYR A 137 8.48 6.54 -10.38
N ASN A 138 9.62 6.00 -10.82
CA ASN A 138 10.02 5.91 -12.21
C ASN A 138 10.03 4.44 -12.70
N LEU A 139 10.74 4.11 -13.77
CA LEU A 139 10.85 2.73 -14.28
C LEU A 139 11.56 1.77 -13.32
N ASN A 140 12.35 2.29 -12.38
CA ASN A 140 12.95 1.53 -11.28
C ASN A 140 11.93 1.20 -10.17
N GLU A 141 10.71 1.77 -10.23
CA GLU A 141 9.64 1.56 -9.26
C GLU A 141 10.07 1.86 -7.81
N GLU A 142 10.91 2.89 -7.66
CA GLU A 142 11.41 3.34 -6.36
C GLU A 142 10.32 4.03 -5.54
N TYR A 143 10.31 3.78 -4.24
CA TYR A 143 9.33 4.32 -3.30
C TYR A 143 9.95 4.52 -1.91
N LEU A 144 9.20 5.17 -1.02
CA LEU A 144 9.61 5.40 0.36
C LEU A 144 8.91 4.44 1.32
N GLU A 145 9.67 3.63 2.05
CA GLU A 145 9.17 2.94 3.24
C GLU A 145 9.11 3.94 4.40
N ILE A 146 7.94 4.07 5.01
CA ILE A 146 7.70 4.98 6.12
C ILE A 146 7.48 4.15 7.39
N ASN A 147 8.50 4.17 8.24
CA ASN A 147 8.43 3.72 9.63
C ASN A 147 9.03 4.83 10.53
N LEU A 148 9.37 4.54 11.79
CA LEU A 148 10.11 5.49 12.65
C LEU A 148 11.41 5.99 11.99
N LYS A 149 12.00 5.19 11.09
CA LYS A 149 13.07 5.59 10.18
C LYS A 149 12.62 5.36 8.74
N GLN A 150 12.70 6.39 7.91
CA GLN A 150 12.37 6.30 6.49
C GLN A 150 13.50 5.62 5.71
N LYS A 151 13.14 4.83 4.72
CA LYS A 151 14.10 4.10 3.88
C LYS A 151 13.62 4.07 2.44
N LYS A 152 14.55 4.21 1.49
CA LYS A 152 14.28 3.99 0.07
C LYS A 152 14.17 2.50 -0.22
N ALA A 153 13.18 2.14 -1.02
CA ALA A 153 13.00 0.80 -1.53
C ALA A 153 12.58 0.85 -3.00
N SER A 154 12.46 -0.31 -3.63
CA SER A 154 12.06 -0.44 -5.04
C SER A 154 11.21 -1.68 -5.23
N LYS A 155 10.29 -1.64 -6.19
CA LYS A 155 9.51 -2.80 -6.65
C LYS A 155 8.72 -3.49 -5.54
N LEU A 156 7.83 -2.73 -4.90
CA LEU A 156 6.97 -3.23 -3.82
C LEU A 156 6.26 -4.52 -4.23
N LYS A 157 6.46 -5.58 -3.45
CA LYS A 157 5.87 -6.91 -3.64
C LYS A 157 6.01 -7.44 -5.10
N GLU A 158 7.15 -7.23 -5.76
CA GLU A 158 7.41 -7.58 -7.18
C GLU A 158 6.80 -8.92 -7.62
N LYS A 159 7.03 -10.00 -6.86
CA LYS A 159 6.50 -11.34 -7.19
C LYS A 159 4.97 -11.39 -7.22
N LYS A 160 4.28 -10.73 -6.28
CA LYS A 160 2.81 -10.68 -6.24
C LYS A 160 2.27 -9.77 -7.34
N VAL A 161 2.95 -8.65 -7.61
CA VAL A 161 2.61 -7.78 -8.74
C VAL A 161 2.70 -8.54 -10.07
N ASP A 162 3.76 -9.32 -10.28
CA ASP A 162 3.93 -10.14 -11.47
C ASP A 162 2.88 -11.25 -11.57
N PHE A 163 2.53 -11.89 -10.46
CA PHE A 163 1.42 -12.84 -10.40
C PHE A 163 0.10 -12.18 -10.86
N TRP A 164 -0.28 -11.06 -10.26
CA TRP A 164 -1.52 -10.36 -10.60
C TRP A 164 -1.53 -9.83 -12.04
N ARG A 165 -0.38 -9.43 -12.57
CA ARG A 165 -0.24 -9.03 -13.98
C ARG A 165 -0.60 -10.19 -14.91
N LYS A 166 -0.17 -11.42 -14.61
CA LYS A 166 -0.52 -12.64 -15.36
C LYS A 166 -2.00 -12.96 -15.26
N VAL A 167 -2.56 -12.97 -14.04
CA VAL A 167 -3.99 -13.22 -13.79
C VAL A 167 -4.89 -12.23 -14.54
N ILE A 168 -4.56 -10.93 -14.52
CA ILE A 168 -5.30 -9.90 -15.25
C ILE A 168 -5.19 -10.09 -16.76
N PHE A 169 -4.02 -10.47 -17.26
CA PHE A 169 -3.80 -10.73 -18.69
C PHE A 169 -4.60 -11.95 -19.18
N GLU A 170 -4.60 -13.04 -18.42
CA GLU A 170 -5.38 -14.24 -18.71
C GLU A 170 -6.87 -13.93 -18.77
N LYS A 171 -7.38 -13.14 -17.81
CA LYS A 171 -8.76 -12.66 -17.81
C LYS A 171 -9.12 -11.89 -19.09
N LYS A 172 -8.25 -10.96 -19.53
CA LYS A 172 -8.50 -10.21 -20.78
C LYS A 172 -8.54 -11.12 -22.01
N ASN A 173 -7.77 -12.21 -22.00
CA ASN A 173 -7.75 -13.15 -23.12
C ASN A 173 -8.97 -14.07 -23.12
N SER A 174 -9.49 -14.49 -21.96
CA SER A 174 -10.73 -15.26 -21.90
C SER A 174 -11.92 -14.44 -22.39
N GLU A 175 -12.06 -13.19 -21.92
CA GLU A 175 -13.11 -12.26 -22.36
C GLU A 175 -13.08 -12.04 -23.89
N LYS A 176 -11.88 -11.85 -24.47
CA LYS A 176 -11.73 -11.72 -25.93
C LYS A 176 -12.18 -12.98 -26.68
N LYS A 177 -11.88 -14.17 -26.17
CA LYS A 177 -12.28 -15.44 -26.80
C LYS A 177 -13.78 -15.65 -26.73
N GLU A 178 -14.40 -15.31 -25.60
CA GLU A 178 -15.85 -15.41 -25.39
C GLU A 178 -16.61 -14.45 -26.30
N ASN A 179 -16.21 -13.18 -26.35
CA ASN A 179 -16.79 -12.19 -27.26
C ASN A 179 -16.67 -12.60 -28.73
N ARG A 180 -15.57 -13.26 -29.13
CA ARG A 180 -15.39 -13.78 -30.49
C ARG A 180 -16.32 -14.95 -30.80
N LYS A 181 -16.62 -15.83 -29.82
CA LYS A 181 -17.58 -16.93 -30.00
C LYS A 181 -19.00 -16.42 -30.17
N VAL A 182 -19.43 -15.49 -29.32
CA VAL A 182 -20.77 -14.86 -29.42
C VAL A 182 -20.98 -14.20 -30.78
N ASN A 183 -19.98 -13.47 -31.29
CA ASN A 183 -20.06 -12.84 -32.61
C ASN A 183 -20.01 -13.81 -33.80
N LEU A 184 -19.63 -15.07 -33.60
CA LEU A 184 -19.67 -16.13 -34.63
C LEU A 184 -20.98 -16.92 -34.61
N GLU A 185 -21.77 -16.79 -33.55
CA GLU A 185 -23.07 -17.45 -33.35
C GLU A 185 -24.27 -16.54 -33.68
N LEU A 186 -24.00 -15.29 -34.09
CA LEU A 186 -24.95 -14.28 -34.60
C LEU A 186 -24.78 -14.09 -36.12
#